data_AF-A0A1H0BUG4-F1
#
_entry.id   AF-A0A1H0BUG4-F1
#
_cell.length_a   1.000
_cell.length_b   1.000
_cell.length_c   1.000
_cell.angle_alpha   90.00
_cell.angle_beta   90.00
_cell.angle_gamma   90.00
#
_symmetry.space_group_name_H-M   'P 1'
#
loop_
_entity.id
_entity.type
_entity.pdbx_description
1 polymer ?
#
loop_
_entity_poly.entity_id
_entity_poly.type
_entity_poly.pdbx_seq_one_letter_code
_entity_poly.pdbx_strand_id
1 'polypeptide(L)'
;MTAPVDPEISALIGEVIAADLLKPNSPELAVARLVATKGQGALDAQERDIFERLVLPILAKPLRDQVAIASILRRGGYVPRKIQY
;
A
#
# COMPACT_ATOMS: atom_id res chain seq x y z
N MET A 1 3.54 -23.49 11.43
CA MET A 1 4.35 -23.36 10.20
C MET A 1 4.03 -21.98 9.63
N THR A 2 4.94 -21.01 9.74
CA THR A 2 4.78 -19.68 9.13
C THR A 2 4.93 -19.83 7.63
N ALA A 3 3.90 -19.46 6.86
CA ALA A 3 3.97 -19.45 5.41
C ALA A 3 5.14 -18.56 4.96
N PRO A 4 5.94 -18.98 3.96
CA PRO A 4 7.02 -18.14 3.45
C PRO A 4 6.45 -16.81 2.97
N VAL A 5 7.13 -15.72 3.33
CA VAL A 5 6.76 -14.37 2.88
C VAL A 5 6.87 -14.33 1.37
N ASP A 6 5.79 -13.93 0.70
CA ASP A 6 5.78 -13.76 -0.75
C ASP A 6 6.74 -12.62 -1.12
N PRO A 7 7.83 -12.90 -1.88
CA PRO A 7 8.83 -11.89 -2.20
C PRO A 7 8.30 -10.80 -3.14
N GLU A 8 7.30 -11.10 -3.98
CA GLU A 8 6.67 -10.12 -4.86
C GLU A 8 5.84 -9.12 -4.05
N ILE A 9 5.06 -9.62 -3.08
CA ILE A 9 4.30 -8.77 -2.16
C ILE A 9 5.23 -7.91 -1.31
N SER A 10 6.33 -8.48 -0.81
CA SER A 10 7.32 -7.73 -0.02
C SER A 10 7.97 -6.60 -0.85
N ALA A 11 8.34 -6.88 -2.09
CA ALA A 11 8.89 -5.87 -3.02
C ALA A 11 7.87 -4.75 -3.30
N LEU A 12 6.63 -5.11 -3.62
CA LEU A 12 5.54 -4.17 -3.89
C LEU A 12 5.27 -3.23 -2.71
N ILE A 13 5.24 -3.77 -1.49
CA ILE A 13 5.10 -2.97 -0.27
C ILE A 13 6.31 -2.03 -0.09
N GLY A 14 7.52 -2.52 -0.39
CA GLY A 14 8.74 -1.69 -0.37
C GLY A 14 8.64 -0.49 -1.31
N GLU A 15 8.15 -0.69 -2.53
CA GLU A 15 7.93 0.39 -3.50
C GLU A 15 6.86 1.38 -3.04
N VAL A 16 5.74 0.90 -2.50
CA VAL A 16 4.66 1.75 -1.96
C VAL A 16 5.14 2.61 -0.78
N ILE A 17 5.97 2.06 0.10
CA ILE A 17 6.58 2.80 1.21
C ILE A 17 7.59 3.83 0.68
N ALA A 18 8.45 3.44 -0.26
CA ALA A 18 9.45 4.35 -0.86
C ALA A 18 8.79 5.51 -1.62
N ALA A 19 7.60 5.30 -2.18
CA ALA A 19 6.81 6.31 -2.86
C ALA A 19 5.99 7.22 -1.92
N ASP A 20 6.14 7.09 -0.59
CA ASP A 20 5.38 7.84 0.43
C ASP A 20 3.85 7.74 0.23
N LEU A 21 3.36 6.62 -0.30
CA LEU A 21 1.92 6.43 -0.59
C LEU A 21 1.11 6.06 0.66
N LEU A 22 1.79 5.64 1.73
CA LEU A 22 1.21 5.42 3.05
C LEU A 22 1.57 6.58 3.97
N LYS A 23 0.59 7.02 4.77
CA LYS A 23 0.80 8.12 5.72
C LYS A 23 1.89 7.74 6.76
N PRO A 24 2.82 8.62 7.11
CA PRO A 24 3.78 8.36 8.19
C PRO A 24 3.07 8.12 9.53
N ASN A 25 3.62 7.24 10.36
CA ASN A 25 3.08 6.86 11.69
C ASN A 25 1.62 6.37 11.66
N SER A 26 1.21 5.78 10.54
CA SER A 26 -0.15 5.29 10.35
C SER A 26 -0.24 3.77 10.60
N PRO A 27 -1.40 3.26 11.03
CA PRO A 27 -1.61 1.83 11.20
C PRO A 27 -1.42 1.07 9.87
N GLU A 28 -1.73 1.67 8.74
CA GLU A 28 -1.52 1.11 7.40
C GLU A 28 -0.05 0.85 7.12
N LEU A 29 0.83 1.80 7.48
CA LEU A 29 2.28 1.66 7.33
C LEU A 29 2.82 0.54 8.23
N ALA A 30 2.33 0.46 9.48
CA ALA A 30 2.72 -0.59 10.42
C ALA A 30 2.32 -1.98 9.90
N VAL A 31 1.07 -2.12 9.44
CA VAL A 31 0.54 -3.38 8.89
C VAL A 31 1.26 -3.76 7.60
N ALA A 32 1.52 -2.81 6.69
CA ALA A 32 2.26 -3.09 5.46
C ALA A 32 3.68 -3.61 5.77
N ARG A 33 4.40 -2.99 6.72
CA ARG A 33 5.71 -3.47 7.18
C ARG A 33 5.63 -4.86 7.80
N LEU A 34 4.57 -5.15 8.56
CA LEU A 34 4.35 -6.46 9.16
C LEU A 34 4.16 -7.53 8.09
N VAL A 35 3.35 -7.26 7.06
CA VAL A 35 3.16 -8.17 5.92
C VAL A 35 4.45 -8.38 5.13
N ALA A 36 5.23 -7.32 4.87
CA ALA A 36 6.48 -7.42 4.12
C ALA A 36 7.56 -8.24 4.84
N THR A 37 7.49 -8.33 6.18
CA THR A 37 8.52 -9.00 7.01
C THR A 37 8.09 -10.37 7.51
N LYS A 38 6.80 -10.56 7.83
CA LYS A 38 6.27 -11.80 8.43
C LYS A 38 5.20 -12.49 7.59
N GLY A 39 4.78 -11.86 6.49
CA GLY A 39 3.71 -12.36 5.63
C GLY A 39 2.31 -12.11 6.19
N GLN A 40 1.29 -12.28 5.35
CA GLN A 40 -0.12 -12.04 5.71
C GLN A 40 -0.62 -12.97 6.83
N GLY A 41 -0.02 -14.16 6.97
CA GLY A 41 -0.39 -15.13 8.00
C GLY A 41 -0.07 -14.68 9.43
N ALA A 42 0.73 -13.62 9.60
CA ALA A 42 1.04 -13.04 10.90
C ALA A 42 0.04 -11.98 11.37
N LEU A 43 -0.91 -11.58 10.51
CA LEU A 43 -1.89 -10.54 10.84
C LEU A 43 -3.00 -11.10 11.74
N ASP A 44 -3.35 -10.35 12.79
CA ASP A 44 -4.59 -10.55 13.53
C ASP A 44 -5.83 -10.07 12.74
N ALA A 45 -7.03 -10.23 13.31
CA ALA A 45 -8.27 -9.90 12.62
C ALA A 45 -8.41 -8.39 12.30
N GLN A 46 -7.90 -7.52 13.19
CA GLN A 46 -7.96 -6.07 13.01
C GLN A 46 -6.91 -5.61 12.00
N GLU A 47 -5.69 -6.14 12.09
CA GLU A 47 -4.61 -5.87 11.15
C GLU A 47 -4.97 -6.36 9.74
N ARG A 48 -5.67 -7.49 9.64
CA ARG A 48 -6.19 -8.00 8.37
C ARG A 48 -7.25 -7.08 7.77
N ASP A 49 -8.19 -6.55 8.56
CA ASP A 49 -9.17 -5.57 8.07
C ASP A 49 -8.48 -4.30 7.53
N ILE A 50 -7.47 -3.80 8.24
CA ILE A 50 -6.65 -2.67 7.81
C ILE A 50 -5.91 -3.00 6.51
N PHE A 51 -5.28 -4.18 6.44
CA PHE A 51 -4.56 -4.61 5.25
C PHE A 51 -5.50 -4.70 4.04
N GLU A 52 -6.65 -5.34 4.19
CA GLU A 52 -7.57 -5.59 3.08
C GLU A 52 -8.30 -4.33 2.62
N ARG A 53 -8.68 -3.44 3.54
CA ARG A 53 -9.47 -2.24 3.20
C ARG A 53 -8.61 -1.04 2.83
N LEU A 54 -7.41 -0.92 3.38
CA LEU A 54 -6.61 0.30 3.27
C LEU A 54 -5.30 0.07 2.51
N VAL A 55 -4.63 -1.06 2.73
CA VAL A 55 -3.32 -1.35 2.09
C VAL A 55 -3.48 -2.03 0.73
N LEU A 56 -4.32 -3.07 0.62
CA LEU A 56 -4.54 -3.82 -0.61
C LEU A 56 -5.02 -2.93 -1.78
N PRO A 57 -5.94 -1.98 -1.61
CA PRO A 57 -6.34 -1.09 -2.72
C PRO A 57 -5.20 -0.19 -3.21
N ILE A 58 -4.19 0.06 -2.35
CA ILE A 58 -2.98 0.76 -2.75
C ILE A 58 -2.08 -0.21 -3.53
N LEU A 59 -1.87 -1.43 -3.04
CA LEU A 59 -1.08 -2.44 -3.74
C LEU A 59 -1.70 -2.89 -5.09
N ALA A 60 -3.02 -2.94 -5.19
CA ALA A 60 -3.75 -3.49 -6.34
C ALA A 60 -3.88 -2.54 -7.53
N LYS A 61 -3.61 -1.23 -7.35
CA LYS A 61 -3.56 -0.32 -8.52
C LYS A 61 -2.17 -0.35 -9.13
N PRO A 62 -2.06 -0.11 -10.45
CA PRO A 62 -0.76 0.07 -11.08
C PRO A 62 0.02 1.18 -10.35
N LEU A 63 1.20 0.85 -9.84
CA LEU A 63 2.07 1.80 -9.14
C LEU A 63 2.33 3.08 -9.94
N ARG A 64 2.40 2.96 -11.27
CA ARG A 64 2.56 4.10 -12.20
C ARG A 64 1.45 5.14 -12.04
N ASP A 65 0.20 4.72 -11.89
CA ASP A 65 -0.94 5.62 -11.74
C ASP A 65 -0.95 6.28 -10.36
N GLN A 66 -0.52 5.55 -9.32
CA GLN A 66 -0.47 6.06 -7.96
C GLN A 66 0.64 7.08 -7.75
N VAL A 67 1.84 6.81 -8.26
CA VAL A 67 2.97 7.74 -8.21
C VAL A 67 2.62 9.03 -8.96
N ALA A 68 1.93 8.93 -10.11
CA ALA A 68 1.46 10.10 -10.83
C ALA A 68 0.48 10.95 -9.99
N ILE A 69 -0.53 10.32 -9.37
CA ILE A 69 -1.51 11.00 -8.51
C ILE A 69 -0.84 11.62 -7.27
N ALA A 70 0.02 10.87 -6.58
CA ALA A 70 0.74 11.35 -5.40
C ALA A 70 1.68 12.52 -5.74
N SER A 71 2.36 12.45 -6.89
CA SER A 71 3.21 13.54 -7.38
C SER A 71 2.41 14.80 -7.72
N ILE A 72 1.20 14.66 -8.29
CA ILE A 72 0.27 15.77 -8.56
C ILE A 72 -0.20 16.42 -7.26
N LEU A 73 -0.65 15.62 -6.29
CA LEU A 73 -1.11 16.11 -4.97
C LEU A 73 0.03 16.80 -4.20
N ARG A 74 1.25 16.24 -4.23
CA ARG A 74 2.43 16.79 -3.55
C ARG A 74 2.90 18.12 -4.16
N ARG A 75 2.62 18.37 -5.44
CA ARG A 75 2.87 19.65 -6.13
C ARG A 75 1.74 20.67 -5.99
N GLY A 76 0.67 20.37 -5.24
CA GLY A 76 -0.49 21.26 -5.11
C GLY A 76 -1.40 21.28 -6.34
N GLY A 77 -1.27 20.31 -7.24
CA GLY A 77 -2.04 20.23 -8.48
C GLY A 77 -3.44 19.65 -8.26
N TYR A 78 -4.44 20.32 -8.82
CA TYR A 78 -5.81 19.82 -8.96
C TYR A 78 -5.80 18.49 -9.74
N VAL A 79 -6.35 17.42 -9.15
CA VAL A 79 -6.58 16.14 -9.85
C VAL A 79 -7.88 16.29 -10.64
N PRO A 80 -7.85 16.34 -11.99
CA PRO A 80 -9.07 16.42 -12.77
C PRO A 80 -9.84 15.10 -12.61
N ARG A 81 -11.05 15.19 -12.04
CA ARG A 81 -12.00 14.07 -12.07
C ARG A 81 -12.56 13.92 -13.49
N LYS A 82 -12.27 12.75 -14.09
CA LYS A 82 -12.95 12.03 -15.18
C LYS A 82 -12.21 11.96 -16.52
N ILE A 83 -12.10 10.73 -17.03
CA ILE A 83 -12.73 10.26 -18.28
C ILE A 83 -13.14 8.78 -18.01
N GLN A 84 -14.42 8.46 -17.74
CA GLN A 84 -15.53 8.07 -18.64
C GLN A 84 -15.27 6.80 -19.48
N TYR A 85 -16.14 5.80 -19.22
CA TYR A 85 -16.40 4.46 -19.77
C TYR A 85 -15.61 3.96 -20.98
#